data_AF-A0A4R4NBW5-F1
#
_entry.id   AF-A0A4R4NBW5-F1
#
_cell.length_a   1.000
_cell.length_b   1.000
_cell.length_c   1.000
_cell.angle_alpha   90.00
_cell.angle_beta   90.00
_cell.angle_gamma   90.00
#
_symmetry.space_group_name_H-M   'P 1'
#
loop_
_entity.id
_entity.type
_entity.pdbx_description
1 polymer ?
#
loop_
_entity_poly.entity_id
_entity_poly.type
_entity_poly.pdbx_seq_one_letter_code
_entity_poly.pdbx_strand_id
1 'polypeptide(L)'
;MTGHQQDPSPKATPSGSSGDPAPDQGTPAGPPEEVPDAYGVEGRPVWLGGAWRVGDLVVKQVEFLPETLWRAEVLSALPGSPAFRVARPVRARDGAWTAYGWEAARLVPGEPDVSRQDDVLRTGAAFHEAIAHLPRPAFLDVREDPWSYGDRVAWEELPGPSGGAGLLEPLVRARRPVELPSQAVHGDLPGNVLFARPVVDLALSQAP
;
A
#
# COMPACT_ATOMS: atom_id res chain seq x y z
N MET A 1 71.52 -28.51 -14.65
CA MET A 1 70.35 -28.23 -15.51
C MET A 1 69.23 -27.76 -14.60
N THR A 2 68.88 -26.51 -14.74
CA THR A 2 68.21 -25.67 -13.74
C THR A 2 66.70 -25.78 -13.90
N GLY A 3 65.99 -26.19 -12.84
CA GLY A 3 64.53 -26.24 -12.81
C GLY A 3 63.93 -24.85 -12.78
N HIS A 4 63.10 -24.53 -13.78
CA HIS A 4 62.28 -23.32 -13.82
C HIS A 4 61.09 -23.47 -12.87
N GLN A 5 61.04 -22.58 -11.89
CA GLN A 5 59.92 -22.39 -10.99
C GLN A 5 58.90 -21.48 -11.70
N GLN A 6 57.69 -21.98 -11.95
CA GLN A 6 56.59 -21.22 -12.52
C GLN A 6 55.94 -20.37 -11.41
N ASP A 7 55.96 -19.05 -11.58
CA ASP A 7 55.17 -18.12 -10.77
C ASP A 7 53.67 -18.28 -11.05
N PRO A 8 52.79 -18.21 -10.04
CA PRO A 8 51.36 -18.24 -10.25
C PRO A 8 50.88 -16.89 -10.81
N SER A 9 50.12 -16.93 -11.91
CA SER A 9 49.43 -15.77 -12.47
C SER A 9 48.46 -15.14 -11.45
N PRO A 10 48.30 -13.81 -11.43
CA PRO A 10 47.40 -13.14 -10.50
C PRO A 10 45.94 -13.46 -10.86
N LYS A 11 45.15 -13.85 -9.85
CA LYS A 11 43.70 -14.00 -9.95
C LYS A 11 43.08 -12.65 -10.30
N ALA A 12 42.36 -12.59 -11.41
CA ALA A 12 41.50 -11.46 -11.75
C ALA A 12 40.41 -11.30 -10.67
N THR A 13 40.37 -10.12 -10.06
CA THR A 13 39.26 -9.69 -9.22
C THR A 13 38.02 -9.49 -10.09
N PRO A 14 36.83 -9.98 -9.69
CA PRO A 14 35.61 -9.59 -10.37
C PRO A 14 35.36 -8.12 -10.07
N SER A 15 35.46 -7.29 -11.12
CA SER A 15 35.04 -5.89 -11.09
C SER A 15 33.55 -5.87 -10.74
N GLY A 16 33.23 -5.50 -9.50
CA GLY A 16 31.87 -5.17 -9.12
C GLY A 16 31.43 -4.01 -9.99
N SER A 17 30.49 -4.26 -10.90
CA SER A 17 29.65 -3.21 -11.43
C SER A 17 28.93 -2.62 -10.22
N SER A 18 29.47 -1.53 -9.70
CA SER A 18 28.71 -0.56 -8.93
C SER A 18 27.56 -0.14 -9.84
N GLY A 19 26.41 -0.79 -9.65
CA GLY A 19 25.17 -0.32 -10.24
C GLY A 19 25.02 1.12 -9.81
N ASP A 20 24.87 2.01 -10.78
CA ASP A 20 24.55 3.39 -10.51
C ASP A 20 23.39 3.42 -9.51
N PRO A 21 23.46 4.27 -8.46
CA PRO A 21 22.30 4.49 -7.61
C PRO A 21 21.13 4.84 -8.52
N ALA A 22 20.00 4.17 -8.32
CA ALA A 22 18.75 4.53 -8.98
C ALA A 22 18.59 6.06 -8.89
N PRO A 23 18.18 6.74 -9.98
CA PRO A 23 18.07 8.18 -9.97
C PRO A 23 17.26 8.61 -8.76
N ASP A 24 17.75 9.64 -8.06
CA ASP A 24 16.98 10.35 -7.03
C ASP A 24 15.64 10.71 -7.67
N GLN A 25 14.61 9.92 -7.37
CA GLN A 25 13.26 10.17 -7.84
C GLN A 25 12.80 11.37 -7.03
N GLY A 26 13.19 12.55 -7.52
CA GLY A 26 12.95 13.83 -6.88
C GLY A 26 11.50 13.90 -6.43
N THR A 27 11.29 14.49 -5.26
CA THR A 27 9.96 14.64 -4.68
C THR A 27 8.97 15.06 -5.78
N PRO A 28 7.84 14.34 -5.96
CA PRO A 28 6.90 14.64 -7.02
C PRO A 28 6.38 16.08 -6.90
N ALA A 29 5.73 16.58 -7.95
CA ALA A 29 5.04 17.86 -7.85
C ALA A 29 3.98 17.79 -6.73
N GLY A 30 3.95 18.80 -5.87
CA GLY A 30 2.96 18.92 -4.79
C GLY A 30 1.53 19.03 -5.31
N PRO A 31 0.52 18.88 -4.43
CA PRO A 31 -0.86 19.17 -4.81
C PRO A 31 -0.98 20.62 -5.29
N PRO A 32 -1.72 20.88 -6.40
CA PRO A 32 -2.08 22.23 -6.80
C PRO A 32 -2.80 22.98 -5.67
N GLU A 33 -2.70 24.31 -5.63
CA GLU A 33 -3.28 25.15 -4.55
C GLU A 33 -4.80 24.94 -4.40
N GLU A 34 -5.48 24.63 -5.50
CA GLU A 34 -6.92 24.35 -5.54
C GLU A 34 -7.30 23.12 -4.70
N VAL A 35 -6.38 22.18 -4.48
CA VAL A 35 -6.64 20.94 -3.72
C VAL A 35 -6.78 21.23 -2.23
N PRO A 36 -5.79 21.82 -1.52
CA PRO A 36 -5.98 22.29 -0.14
C PRO A 36 -7.21 23.18 0.04
N ASP A 37 -7.44 24.11 -0.89
CA ASP A 37 -8.58 25.03 -0.85
C ASP A 37 -9.92 24.29 -0.90
N ALA A 38 -10.05 23.29 -1.78
CA ALA A 38 -11.23 22.44 -1.91
C ALA A 38 -11.54 21.66 -0.64
N TYR A 39 -10.53 21.27 0.13
CA TYR A 39 -10.69 20.61 1.44
C TYR A 39 -10.70 21.59 2.63
N GLY A 40 -10.50 22.89 2.36
CA GLY A 40 -10.47 23.93 3.36
C GLY A 40 -9.35 23.78 4.38
N VAL A 41 -8.20 23.28 3.94
CA VAL A 41 -7.01 23.12 4.78
C VAL A 41 -5.92 24.09 4.33
N GLU A 42 -5.22 24.65 5.31
CA GLU A 42 -4.06 25.51 5.09
C GLU A 42 -2.78 24.80 5.57
N GLY A 43 -1.65 25.15 4.96
CA GLY A 43 -0.34 24.67 5.37
C GLY A 43 0.56 24.37 4.19
N ARG A 44 1.87 24.30 4.46
CA ARG A 44 2.85 23.91 3.44
C ARG A 44 2.76 22.39 3.19
N PRO A 45 2.61 21.92 1.94
CA PRO A 45 2.66 20.51 1.62
C PRO A 45 4.00 19.88 2.03
N VAL A 46 3.93 18.73 2.70
CA VAL A 46 5.09 17.91 3.08
C VAL A 46 4.91 16.52 2.49
N TRP A 47 5.89 16.07 1.70
CA TRP A 47 5.88 14.74 1.11
C TRP A 47 6.12 13.66 2.17
N LEU A 48 5.29 12.61 2.16
CA LEU A 48 5.36 11.49 3.11
C LEU A 48 5.80 10.15 2.46
N GLY A 49 6.15 10.14 1.17
CA GLY A 49 6.54 8.90 0.49
C GLY A 49 5.40 8.13 -0.21
N GLY A 50 4.32 8.84 -0.55
CA GLY A 50 3.15 8.29 -1.26
C GLY A 50 1.96 9.26 -1.21
N ALA A 51 1.96 10.14 -0.21
CA ALA A 51 0.96 11.18 -0.02
C ALA A 51 1.60 12.49 0.46
N TRP A 52 0.80 13.55 0.48
CA TRP A 52 1.19 14.86 0.98
C TRP A 52 0.44 15.19 2.24
N ARG A 53 1.15 15.58 3.30
CA ARG A 53 0.53 16.23 4.45
C ARG A 53 0.32 17.71 4.14
N VAL A 54 -0.89 18.20 4.39
CA VAL A 54 -1.23 19.62 4.39
C VAL A 54 -2.02 19.90 5.66
N GLY A 55 -1.46 20.69 6.59
CA GLY A 55 -2.09 20.93 7.89
C GLY A 55 -2.31 19.64 8.69
N ASP A 56 -3.58 19.33 8.96
CA ASP A 56 -4.06 18.13 9.64
C ASP A 56 -4.65 17.08 8.67
N LEU A 57 -4.48 17.28 7.36
CA LEU A 57 -4.92 16.35 6.32
C LEU A 57 -3.73 15.67 5.66
N VAL A 58 -3.99 14.46 5.16
CA VAL A 58 -3.16 13.77 4.16
C VAL A 58 -3.96 13.76 2.87
N VAL A 59 -3.37 14.26 1.79
CA VAL A 59 -3.95 14.28 0.45
C VAL A 59 -3.13 13.41 -0.49
N LYS A 60 -3.81 12.67 -1.37
CA LYS A 60 -3.16 11.84 -2.39
C LYS A 60 -3.95 11.88 -3.69
N GLN A 61 -3.27 11.58 -4.80
CA GLN A 61 -3.93 11.45 -6.09
C GLN A 61 -4.85 10.23 -6.07
N VAL A 62 -5.98 10.37 -6.76
CA VAL A 62 -6.91 9.27 -6.98
C VAL A 62 -6.36 8.39 -8.09
N GLU A 63 -5.92 7.19 -7.74
CA GLU A 63 -5.44 6.19 -8.70
C GLU A 63 -6.59 5.50 -9.42
N PHE A 64 -7.62 5.09 -8.67
CA PHE A 64 -8.78 4.40 -9.19
C PHE A 64 -10.06 4.87 -8.50
N LEU A 65 -10.84 5.70 -9.19
CA LEU A 65 -11.98 6.40 -8.63
C LEU A 65 -13.04 5.48 -8.00
N PRO A 66 -13.49 4.37 -8.63
CA PRO A 66 -14.49 3.49 -8.01
C PRO A 66 -14.07 2.93 -6.65
N GLU A 67 -12.80 2.54 -6.52
CA GLU A 67 -12.25 2.05 -5.26
C GLU A 67 -12.13 3.17 -4.23
N THR A 68 -11.62 4.34 -4.62
CA THR A 68 -11.52 5.51 -3.73
C THR A 68 -12.88 5.90 -3.16
N LEU A 69 -13.93 5.97 -3.98
CA LEU A 69 -15.27 6.33 -3.51
C LEU A 69 -15.85 5.28 -2.56
N TRP A 70 -15.74 4.00 -2.90
CA TRP A 70 -16.21 2.91 -2.04
C TRP A 70 -15.47 2.91 -0.70
N ARG A 71 -14.13 3.02 -0.74
CA ARG A 71 -13.28 3.08 0.45
C ARG A 71 -13.64 4.28 1.31
N ALA A 72 -13.88 5.44 0.71
CA ALA A 72 -14.23 6.65 1.43
C ALA A 72 -15.56 6.49 2.20
N GLU A 73 -16.59 5.94 1.55
CA GLU A 73 -17.87 5.66 2.19
C GLU A 73 -17.73 4.64 3.33
N VAL A 74 -17.03 3.53 3.09
CA VAL A 74 -16.81 2.49 4.11
C VAL A 74 -16.08 3.05 5.32
N LEU A 75 -14.92 3.68 5.11
CA LEU A 75 -14.11 4.21 6.20
C LEU A 75 -14.78 5.41 6.89
N SER A 76 -15.67 6.14 6.23
CA SER A 76 -16.46 7.19 6.89
C SER A 76 -17.55 6.58 7.80
N ALA A 77 -18.22 5.53 7.35
CA ALA A 77 -19.32 4.89 8.06
C ALA A 77 -18.88 3.93 9.18
N LEU A 78 -17.63 3.46 9.18
CA LEU A 78 -17.13 2.54 10.20
C LEU A 78 -17.32 3.10 11.62
N PRO A 79 -17.90 2.35 12.58
CA PRO A 79 -17.96 2.79 13.95
C PRO A 79 -16.55 2.95 14.55
N GLY A 80 -16.45 3.70 15.66
CA GLY A 80 -15.22 3.72 16.44
C GLY A 80 -14.89 2.33 16.97
N SER A 81 -13.60 1.98 17.02
CA SER A 81 -13.11 0.71 17.55
C SER A 81 -12.06 0.97 18.63
N PRO A 82 -12.07 0.21 19.73
CA PRO A 82 -10.97 0.24 20.70
C PRO A 82 -9.72 -0.49 20.18
N ALA A 83 -9.86 -1.31 19.14
CA ALA A 83 -8.77 -2.12 18.58
C ALA A 83 -7.97 -1.41 17.48
N PHE A 84 -8.56 -0.39 16.85
CA PHE A 84 -7.91 0.39 15.79
C PHE A 84 -8.60 1.74 15.59
N ARG A 85 -7.83 2.72 15.08
CA ARG A 85 -8.37 3.93 14.45
C ARG A 85 -8.13 3.86 12.95
N VAL A 86 -8.91 4.58 12.16
CA VAL A 86 -8.70 4.70 10.71
C VAL A 86 -8.42 6.16 10.35
N ALA A 87 -7.59 6.39 9.33
CA ALA A 87 -7.48 7.71 8.68
C ALA A 87 -8.82 8.04 8.00
N ARG A 88 -9.64 8.84 8.70
CA ARG A 88 -11.02 9.13 8.25
C ARG A 88 -10.99 9.98 6.97
N PRO A 89 -11.62 9.53 5.88
CA PRO A 89 -11.80 10.32 4.67
C PRO A 89 -12.50 11.65 4.98
N VAL A 90 -12.12 12.70 4.27
CA VAL A 90 -12.67 14.05 4.40
C VAL A 90 -13.34 14.44 3.09
N ARG A 91 -14.59 14.90 3.18
CA ARG A 91 -15.28 15.47 2.01
C ARG A 91 -14.70 16.84 1.69
N ALA A 92 -14.59 17.15 0.41
CA ALA A 92 -14.36 18.51 -0.06
C ALA A 92 -15.55 19.42 0.31
N ARG A 93 -15.37 20.73 0.19
CA ARG A 93 -16.37 21.75 0.54
C ARG A 93 -17.68 21.60 -0.24
N ASP A 94 -17.64 21.02 -1.43
CA ASP A 94 -18.80 20.71 -2.26
C ASP A 94 -19.53 19.42 -1.84
N GLY A 95 -19.00 18.70 -0.85
CA GLY A 95 -19.53 17.43 -0.35
C GLY A 95 -19.02 16.19 -1.07
N ALA A 96 -18.21 16.32 -2.13
CA ALA A 96 -17.61 15.17 -2.81
C ALA A 96 -16.47 14.55 -1.99
N TRP A 97 -16.18 13.27 -2.22
CA TRP A 97 -15.00 12.61 -1.63
C TRP A 97 -13.68 12.93 -2.33
N THR A 98 -13.77 13.49 -3.53
CA THR A 98 -12.62 13.78 -4.39
C THR A 98 -12.78 15.16 -4.99
N ALA A 99 -11.69 15.92 -5.09
CA ALA A 99 -11.65 17.21 -5.75
C ALA A 99 -10.39 17.29 -6.62
N TYR A 100 -10.53 17.74 -7.87
CA TYR A 100 -9.41 17.89 -8.81
C TYR A 100 -8.55 16.63 -9.03
N GLY A 101 -9.13 15.43 -8.87
CA GLY A 101 -8.39 14.16 -8.97
C GLY A 101 -7.61 13.78 -7.69
N TRP A 102 -7.90 14.43 -6.56
CA TRP A 102 -7.28 14.15 -5.27
C TRP A 102 -8.33 13.75 -4.23
N GLU A 103 -7.94 12.88 -3.31
CA GLU A 103 -8.70 12.52 -2.11
C GLU A 103 -7.97 13.02 -0.85
N ALA A 104 -8.72 13.23 0.23
CA ALA A 104 -8.18 13.66 1.51
C ALA A 104 -8.65 12.75 2.65
N ALA A 105 -7.78 12.56 3.64
CA ALA A 105 -8.11 11.93 4.90
C ALA A 105 -7.48 12.67 6.07
N ARG A 106 -8.05 12.52 7.27
CA ARG A 106 -7.47 13.04 8.51
C ARG A 106 -6.12 12.38 8.75
N LEU A 107 -5.12 13.21 9.03
CA LEU A 107 -3.82 12.75 9.48
C LEU A 107 -4.00 11.97 10.78
N VAL A 108 -3.39 10.79 10.82
CA VAL A 108 -3.34 9.97 12.02
C VAL A 108 -1.89 9.95 12.51
N PRO A 109 -1.62 10.25 13.78
CA PRO A 109 -0.26 10.28 14.29
C PRO A 109 0.33 8.88 14.37
N GLY A 110 1.65 8.77 14.27
CA GLY A 110 2.38 7.53 14.46
C GLY A 110 3.26 7.19 13.27
N GLU A 111 4.04 6.13 13.44
CA GLU A 111 4.97 5.62 12.43
C GLU A 111 4.78 4.11 12.30
N PRO A 112 5.06 3.50 11.13
CA PRO A 112 5.12 2.05 10.99
C PRO A 112 6.20 1.45 11.90
N ASP A 113 5.98 0.22 12.37
CA ASP A 113 6.93 -0.50 13.21
C ASP A 113 7.03 -1.96 12.80
N VAL A 114 8.06 -2.26 12.01
CA VAL A 114 8.30 -3.61 11.47
C VAL A 114 8.59 -4.65 12.54
N SER A 115 8.90 -4.24 13.79
CA SER A 115 9.13 -5.18 14.89
C SER A 115 7.84 -5.73 15.51
N ARG A 116 6.68 -5.12 15.21
CA ARG A 116 5.39 -5.43 15.85
C ARG A 116 4.40 -6.12 14.92
N GLN A 117 4.86 -7.13 14.19
CA GLN A 117 4.03 -7.90 13.27
C GLN A 117 2.78 -8.50 13.94
N ASP A 118 2.89 -8.94 15.20
CA ASP A 118 1.74 -9.47 15.95
C ASP A 118 0.65 -8.40 16.19
N ASP A 119 1.04 -7.15 16.44
CA ASP A 119 0.08 -6.05 16.57
C ASP A 119 -0.55 -5.71 15.22
N VAL A 120 0.24 -5.67 14.14
CA VAL A 120 -0.26 -5.47 12.77
C VAL A 120 -1.32 -6.51 12.42
N LEU A 121 -1.05 -7.80 12.71
CA LEU A 121 -1.99 -8.88 12.45
C LEU A 121 -3.26 -8.76 13.31
N ARG A 122 -3.15 -8.41 14.59
CA ARG A 122 -4.32 -8.18 15.46
C ARG A 122 -5.19 -7.02 14.97
N THR A 123 -4.57 -5.89 14.63
CA THR A 123 -5.25 -4.72 14.08
C THR A 123 -5.91 -5.03 12.75
N GLY A 124 -5.21 -5.75 11.86
CA GLY A 124 -5.74 -6.21 10.58
C GLY A 124 -6.97 -7.11 10.75
N ALA A 125 -6.89 -8.12 11.61
CA ALA A 125 -8.00 -9.03 11.89
C ALA A 125 -9.22 -8.28 12.44
N ALA A 126 -9.02 -7.38 13.41
CA ALA A 126 -10.10 -6.57 13.95
C ALA A 126 -10.74 -5.65 12.89
N PHE A 127 -9.93 -5.08 12.00
CA PHE A 127 -10.43 -4.30 10.87
C PHE A 127 -11.23 -5.16 9.90
N HIS A 128 -10.73 -6.34 9.53
CA HIS A 128 -11.43 -7.27 8.61
C HIS A 128 -12.76 -7.75 9.20
N GLU A 129 -12.83 -8.01 10.51
CA GLU A 129 -14.08 -8.34 11.19
C GLU A 129 -15.09 -7.18 11.09
N ALA A 130 -14.64 -5.94 11.31
CA ALA A 130 -15.49 -4.76 11.24
C ALA A 130 -16.10 -4.53 9.85
N ILE A 131 -15.44 -4.98 8.77
CA ILE A 131 -15.91 -4.84 7.39
C ILE A 131 -16.46 -6.13 6.78
N ALA A 132 -16.48 -7.25 7.50
CA ALA A 132 -16.83 -8.56 6.96
C ALA A 132 -18.29 -8.65 6.43
N HIS A 133 -19.16 -7.77 6.92
CA HIS A 133 -20.57 -7.70 6.52
C HIS A 133 -20.79 -6.99 5.17
N LEU A 134 -19.77 -6.33 4.63
CA LEU A 134 -19.89 -5.58 3.38
C LEU A 134 -19.94 -6.54 2.18
N PRO A 135 -20.77 -6.25 1.17
CA PRO A 135 -20.76 -7.03 -0.06
C PRO A 135 -19.43 -6.86 -0.81
N ARG A 136 -19.08 -7.85 -1.64
CA ARG A 136 -17.95 -7.74 -2.57
C ARG A 136 -18.13 -6.50 -3.45
N PRO A 137 -17.15 -5.59 -3.52
CA PRO A 137 -17.25 -4.41 -4.35
C PRO A 137 -17.20 -4.76 -5.85
N ALA A 138 -18.15 -4.23 -6.63
CA ALA A 138 -18.25 -4.50 -8.07
C ALA A 138 -17.02 -4.01 -8.87
N PHE A 139 -16.27 -3.02 -8.35
CA PHE A 139 -15.08 -2.52 -9.04
C PHE A 139 -13.97 -3.57 -9.13
N LEU A 140 -13.98 -4.62 -8.29
CA LEU A 140 -13.00 -5.70 -8.35
C LEU A 140 -13.10 -6.49 -9.67
N ASP A 141 -14.25 -6.48 -10.32
CA ASP A 141 -14.46 -7.22 -11.57
C ASP A 141 -13.94 -6.44 -12.79
N VAL A 142 -13.79 -5.12 -12.68
CA VAL A 142 -13.34 -4.23 -13.77
C VAL A 142 -11.94 -3.66 -13.55
N ARG A 143 -11.36 -3.84 -12.37
CA ARG A 143 -10.00 -3.36 -12.08
C ARG A 143 -9.00 -4.19 -12.89
N GLU A 144 -8.11 -3.52 -13.60
CA GLU A 144 -7.13 -4.11 -14.51
C GLU A 144 -5.73 -3.58 -14.21
N ASP A 145 -5.13 -4.12 -13.15
CA ASP A 145 -3.77 -3.82 -12.73
C ASP A 145 -2.98 -5.12 -12.43
N PRO A 146 -1.63 -5.07 -12.34
CA PRO A 146 -0.82 -6.26 -12.07
C PRO A 146 -1.19 -7.03 -10.79
N TRP A 147 -1.64 -6.33 -9.75
CA TRP A 147 -2.09 -6.95 -8.49
C TRP A 147 -3.43 -7.65 -8.67
N SER A 148 -4.39 -7.02 -9.34
CA SER A 148 -5.68 -7.67 -9.68
C SER A 148 -5.51 -8.91 -10.55
N TYR A 149 -4.49 -8.94 -11.43
CA TYR A 149 -4.13 -10.13 -12.19
C TYR A 149 -3.55 -11.21 -11.26
N GLY A 150 -2.62 -10.83 -10.39
CA GLY A 150 -2.03 -11.71 -9.38
C GLY A 150 -3.08 -12.36 -8.48
N ASP A 151 -4.05 -11.57 -7.99
CA ASP A 151 -5.17 -12.06 -7.18
C ASP A 151 -6.01 -13.09 -7.93
N ARG A 152 -6.39 -12.79 -9.18
CA ARG A 152 -7.18 -13.73 -10.02
C ARG A 152 -6.44 -15.04 -10.28
N VAL A 153 -5.12 -14.98 -10.46
CA VAL A 153 -4.28 -16.18 -10.56
C VAL A 153 -4.17 -16.91 -9.21
N ALA A 154 -4.06 -16.20 -8.10
CA ALA A 154 -3.96 -16.76 -6.76
C ALA A 154 -5.22 -17.54 -6.37
N TRP A 155 -6.39 -17.03 -6.78
CA TRP A 155 -7.71 -17.60 -6.51
C TRP A 155 -8.28 -18.47 -7.65
N GLU A 156 -7.44 -18.87 -8.60
CA GLU A 156 -7.80 -19.80 -9.69
C GLU A 156 -8.91 -19.31 -10.64
N GLU A 157 -9.17 -18.00 -10.66
CA GLU A 157 -10.08 -17.34 -11.61
C GLU A 157 -9.44 -17.17 -13.00
N LEU A 158 -8.10 -17.12 -13.05
CA LEU A 158 -7.29 -17.09 -14.27
C LEU A 158 -6.21 -18.17 -14.25
N PRO A 159 -5.78 -18.68 -15.41
CA PRO A 159 -4.66 -19.60 -15.49
C PRO A 159 -3.37 -18.93 -15.00
N GLY A 160 -2.46 -19.73 -14.43
CA GLY A 160 -1.14 -19.26 -14.01
C GLY A 160 -0.33 -18.65 -15.17
N PRO A 161 0.58 -17.69 -14.89
CA PRO A 161 1.36 -17.03 -15.92
C PRO A 161 2.23 -18.03 -16.69
N SER A 162 2.29 -17.87 -18.02
CA SER A 162 3.12 -18.69 -18.91
C SER A 162 4.62 -18.39 -18.76
N GLY A 163 4.98 -17.18 -18.30
CA GLY A 163 6.35 -16.76 -17.99
C GLY A 163 6.68 -16.93 -16.51
N GLY A 164 7.91 -17.34 -16.19
CA GLY A 164 8.34 -17.57 -14.80
C GLY A 164 7.78 -18.85 -14.15
N ALA A 165 7.16 -19.74 -14.95
CA ALA A 165 6.55 -20.98 -14.50
C ALA A 165 7.43 -21.80 -13.56
N GLY A 166 8.74 -21.91 -13.84
CA GLY A 166 9.66 -22.68 -12.98
C GLY A 166 9.79 -22.17 -11.54
N LEU A 167 9.58 -20.86 -11.29
CA LEU A 167 9.62 -20.27 -9.95
C LEU A 167 8.25 -20.29 -9.27
N LEU A 168 7.17 -20.12 -10.04
CA LEU A 168 5.81 -20.01 -9.50
C LEU A 168 5.13 -21.37 -9.33
N GLU A 169 5.48 -22.36 -10.14
CA GLU A 169 4.87 -23.69 -10.11
C GLU A 169 5.02 -24.42 -8.76
N PRO A 170 6.14 -24.33 -8.02
CA PRO A 170 6.21 -24.83 -6.65
C PRO A 170 5.20 -24.16 -5.72
N LEU A 171 5.00 -22.84 -5.84
CA LEU A 171 4.04 -22.09 -5.02
C LEU A 171 2.59 -22.46 -5.37
N VAL A 172 2.28 -22.58 -6.67
CA VAL A 172 0.96 -23.03 -7.16
C VAL A 172 0.64 -24.43 -6.63
N ARG A 173 1.61 -25.36 -6.68
CA ARG A 173 1.43 -26.72 -6.15
C ARG A 173 1.31 -26.80 -4.63
N ALA A 174 1.84 -25.81 -3.91
CA ALA A 174 1.76 -25.73 -2.45
C ALA A 174 0.45 -25.13 -1.93
N ARG A 175 -0.41 -24.60 -2.81
CA ARG A 175 -1.71 -24.05 -2.43
C ARG A 175 -2.58 -25.12 -1.78
N ARG A 176 -3.39 -24.68 -0.82
CA ARG A 176 -4.41 -25.51 -0.17
C ARG A 176 -5.77 -24.84 -0.37
N PRO A 177 -6.86 -25.60 -0.53
CA PRO A 177 -8.20 -25.05 -0.59
C PRO A 177 -8.48 -24.16 0.63
N VAL A 178 -9.16 -23.05 0.39
CA VAL A 178 -9.59 -22.11 1.42
C VAL A 178 -11.11 -22.13 1.47
N GLU A 179 -11.65 -22.80 2.48
CA GLU A 179 -13.10 -22.90 2.71
C GLU A 179 -13.56 -21.77 3.64
N LEU A 180 -13.37 -20.52 3.20
CA LEU A 180 -13.81 -19.31 3.91
C LEU A 180 -14.63 -18.41 2.99
N PRO A 181 -15.59 -17.63 3.53
CA PRO A 181 -16.30 -16.63 2.73
C PRO A 181 -15.34 -15.61 2.12
N SER A 182 -15.61 -15.24 0.86
CA SER A 182 -14.93 -14.10 0.24
C SER A 182 -15.37 -12.81 0.93
N GLN A 183 -14.40 -11.97 1.32
CA GLN A 183 -14.65 -10.66 1.92
C GLN A 183 -13.62 -9.63 1.46
N ALA A 184 -13.94 -8.35 1.58
CA ALA A 184 -12.96 -7.29 1.40
C ALA A 184 -11.90 -7.33 2.52
N VAL A 185 -10.65 -7.09 2.15
CA VAL A 185 -9.49 -6.99 3.05
C VAL A 185 -8.65 -5.76 2.69
N HIS A 186 -7.83 -5.28 3.62
CA HIS A 186 -6.97 -4.10 3.40
C HIS A 186 -5.93 -4.28 2.27
N GLY A 187 -5.40 -5.50 2.07
CA GLY A 187 -4.43 -5.80 1.02
C GLY A 187 -2.97 -5.46 1.34
N ASP A 188 -2.71 -4.41 2.12
CA ASP A 188 -1.33 -3.98 2.45
C ASP A 188 -1.19 -3.44 3.89
N LEU A 189 -1.03 -4.32 4.89
CA LEU A 189 -1.04 -3.92 6.31
C LEU A 189 0.32 -3.43 6.87
N PRO A 190 1.48 -4.09 6.64
CA PRO A 190 2.69 -3.82 7.41
C PRO A 190 3.24 -2.40 7.34
N GLY A 191 3.04 -1.69 6.22
CA GLY A 191 3.42 -0.29 6.05
C GLY A 191 2.36 0.72 6.47
N ASN A 192 1.14 0.27 6.74
CA ASN A 192 -0.04 1.12 6.89
C ASN A 192 -0.69 1.04 8.27
N VAL A 193 -0.15 0.20 9.16
CA VAL A 193 -0.43 0.26 10.59
C VAL A 193 0.59 1.18 11.24
N LEU A 194 0.11 2.32 11.71
CA LEU A 194 0.88 3.33 12.42
C LEU A 194 0.73 3.14 13.93
N PHE A 195 1.77 3.49 14.66
CA PHE A 195 1.76 3.37 16.09
C PHE A 195 2.09 4.70 16.77
N ALA A 196 1.10 5.25 17.48
CA ALA A 196 1.27 6.39 18.37
C ALA A 196 1.03 5.94 19.81
N ARG A 197 1.84 6.33 20.78
CA ARG A 197 1.53 5.99 22.18
C ARG A 197 0.28 6.77 22.62
N PRO A 198 -0.79 6.14 23.18
CA PRO A 198 -0.94 4.74 23.61
C PRO A 198 -1.86 3.85 22.73
N VAL A 199 -2.14 4.20 21.46
CA VAL A 199 -3.15 3.51 20.62
C VAL A 199 -2.60 3.17 19.22
N VAL A 200 -2.95 1.98 18.72
CA VAL A 200 -2.61 1.51 17.37
C VAL A 200 -3.57 2.10 16.33
N ASP A 201 -3.01 2.57 15.22
CA ASP A 201 -3.70 3.31 14.17
C ASP A 201 -3.55 2.62 12.81
N LEU A 202 -4.59 2.62 11.99
CA LEU A 202 -4.56 2.19 10.61
C LEU A 202 -4.64 3.43 9.72
N ALA A 203 -3.59 3.72 8.98
CA ALA A 203 -3.60 4.75 7.96
C ALA A 203 -4.03 4.17 6.61
N LEU A 204 -4.54 5.04 5.74
CA LEU A 204 -4.59 4.76 4.31
C LEU A 204 -3.16 4.67 3.78
N SER A 205 -2.96 3.80 2.78
CA SER A 205 -1.65 3.55 2.14
C SER A 205 -0.75 4.79 2.11
N GLN A 206 0.36 4.73 2.85
CA GLN A 206 1.47 5.70 2.77
C GLN A 206 2.59 5.23 1.82
N ALA A 207 2.40 4.11 1.13
CA ALA A 207 3.39 3.50 0.26
C ALA A 207 3.12 3.82 -1.23
N PRO A 208 4.17 3.89 -2.06
CA PRO A 208 4.15 4.36 -3.46
C PRO A 208 3.43 3.44 -4.44
#